data_AF-A0A2V8LCN2-F1
#
_entry.id   AF-A0A2V8LCN2-F1
#
_cell.length_a   1.000
_cell.length_b   1.000
_cell.length_c   1.000
_cell.angle_alpha   90.00
_cell.angle_beta   90.00
_cell.angle_gamma   90.00
#
_symmetry.space_group_name_H-M   'P 1'
#
loop_
_entity.id
_entity.type
_entity.pdbx_description
1 polymer ?
#
loop_
_entity_poly.entity_id
_entity_poly.type
_entity_poly.pdbx_seq_one_letter_code
_entity_poly.pdbx_strand_id
1 'polypeptide(L)'
;MKKSKCFWSVLAAVLLVAAGYTGNAQAQDVVSAGFNLPVNVGANLNFDCSNSPGPVISLGDGVIRLGEIGAEITLSNNVKLTHSTDPGDISISAAVLLKFGTTVEIPKQPSRPANYYGSDFSGTGIGGNPRIYVEFYDQNGKPPKDLSGNAVGPLYLGRCVQGAAKIDASFLEAVIASTSVFVDSGSCSNNPGPWIYLDNGNLFLSGLKARVIFTNNAKFTHAASGDAFVDFEVVPGNGFPITWPKQPVLGGVGGNPRVYYIFKNGDEYVGTWPGQYLGRCIKL
;
A
#
# COMPACT_ATOMS: atom_id res chain seq x y z
N MET A 1 68.73 -22.07 53.39
CA MET A 1 68.79 -20.63 53.73
C MET A 1 67.41 -20.01 53.52
N LYS A 2 66.89 -19.33 54.57
CA LYS A 2 65.71 -18.41 54.65
C LYS A 2 64.34 -18.93 54.14
N LYS A 3 63.41 -19.39 55.00
CA LYS A 3 62.40 -18.65 55.82
C LYS A 3 61.45 -17.77 54.96
N SER A 4 60.16 -18.15 54.83
CA SER A 4 59.00 -17.64 55.62
C SER A 4 58.33 -16.45 54.88
N LYS A 5 57.02 -16.24 54.75
CA LYS A 5 55.86 -16.44 55.65
C LYS A 5 54.52 -16.49 54.88
N CYS A 6 53.55 -17.12 55.54
CA CYS A 6 52.10 -16.91 55.41
C CYS A 6 51.67 -15.46 55.18
N PHE A 7 50.59 -15.27 54.42
CA PHE A 7 49.55 -14.30 54.81
C PHE A 7 48.16 -14.88 54.53
N TRP A 8 47.36 -14.86 55.58
CA TRP A 8 45.96 -15.27 55.68
C TRP A 8 45.05 -14.06 55.42
N SER A 9 43.78 -14.32 55.07
CA SER A 9 42.59 -13.43 55.15
C SER A 9 42.50 -12.36 54.03
N VAL A 10 41.37 -12.03 53.38
CA VAL A 10 39.98 -11.86 53.85
C VAL A 10 38.99 -12.03 52.68
N LEU A 11 37.96 -12.84 52.90
CA LEU A 11 36.55 -12.67 52.54
C LEU A 11 36.12 -11.48 51.63
N ALA A 12 35.54 -11.75 50.48
CA ALA A 12 34.38 -11.00 49.96
C ALA A 12 33.69 -11.80 48.85
N ALA A 13 32.67 -12.57 49.24
CA ALA A 13 31.68 -13.09 48.31
C ALA A 13 30.89 -11.90 47.74
N VAL A 14 31.15 -11.53 46.49
CA VAL A 14 30.23 -10.66 45.74
C VAL A 14 29.14 -11.55 45.16
N LEU A 15 28.15 -11.85 45.99
CA LEU A 15 26.81 -12.19 45.54
C LEU A 15 26.24 -10.92 44.88
N LEU A 16 26.45 -10.80 43.58
CA LEU A 16 25.67 -9.89 42.75
C LEU A 16 24.26 -10.46 42.68
N VAL A 17 23.43 -10.10 43.67
CA VAL A 17 21.98 -10.07 43.52
C VAL A 17 21.71 -9.00 42.46
N ALA A 18 21.76 -9.40 41.20
CA ALA A 18 21.10 -8.65 40.15
C ALA A 18 19.60 -8.82 40.39
N ALA A 19 19.05 -8.02 41.31
CA ALA A 19 17.68 -7.55 41.20
C ALA A 19 17.63 -6.57 40.01
N GLY A 20 17.91 -7.10 38.82
CA GLY A 20 17.65 -6.43 37.57
C GLY A 20 16.15 -6.54 37.34
N TYR A 21 15.49 -5.39 37.41
CA TYR A 21 14.12 -5.17 36.96
C TYR A 21 13.71 -6.19 35.89
N THR A 22 12.75 -7.06 36.21
CA THR A 22 11.98 -7.73 35.17
C THR A 22 11.17 -6.64 34.48
N GLY A 23 11.76 -6.00 33.47
CA GLY A 23 10.97 -5.23 32.53
C GLY A 23 9.90 -6.18 31.97
N ASN A 24 8.63 -5.79 32.05
CA ASN A 24 7.57 -6.46 31.30
C ASN A 24 8.04 -6.49 29.85
N ALA A 25 8.36 -7.67 29.33
CA ALA A 25 8.84 -7.83 27.98
C ALA A 25 7.69 -7.46 27.04
N GLN A 26 7.76 -6.27 26.45
CA GLN A 26 6.89 -5.87 25.35
C GLN A 26 7.39 -6.65 24.14
N ALA A 27 6.52 -7.46 23.55
CA ALA A 27 6.86 -8.13 22.30
C ALA A 27 6.29 -7.33 21.13
N GLN A 28 7.15 -7.14 20.14
CA GLN A 28 6.81 -6.52 18.87
C GLN A 28 7.04 -7.54 17.76
N ASP A 29 5.97 -7.95 17.09
CA ASP A 29 6.02 -8.83 15.93
C ASP A 29 5.77 -8.03 14.65
N VAL A 30 6.50 -8.34 13.58
CA VAL A 30 6.22 -7.79 12.25
C VAL A 30 5.47 -8.83 11.43
N VAL A 31 4.29 -8.46 10.95
CA VAL A 31 3.46 -9.31 10.10
C VAL A 31 3.37 -8.69 8.71
N SER A 32 3.49 -9.50 7.66
CA SER A 32 3.36 -9.06 6.28
C SER A 32 2.57 -10.04 5.42
N ALA A 33 1.77 -9.52 4.49
CA ALA A 33 1.03 -10.32 3.51
C ALA A 33 1.00 -9.64 2.14
N GLY A 34 1.07 -10.47 1.09
CA GLY A 34 0.92 -10.03 -0.30
C GLY A 34 -0.48 -10.38 -0.84
N PHE A 35 -1.14 -9.43 -1.49
CA PHE A 35 -2.48 -9.60 -2.08
C PHE A 35 -2.74 -8.57 -3.18
N ASN A 36 -3.83 -8.76 -3.94
CA ASN A 36 -4.26 -7.80 -4.94
C ASN A 36 -5.34 -6.89 -4.36
N LEU A 37 -5.12 -5.58 -4.38
CA LEU A 37 -6.06 -4.59 -3.89
C LEU A 37 -6.88 -4.02 -5.06
N PRO A 38 -8.22 -3.96 -4.97
CA PRO A 38 -9.03 -3.21 -5.91
C PRO A 38 -8.66 -1.73 -5.85
N VAL A 39 -8.38 -1.13 -7.00
CA VAL A 39 -8.08 0.30 -7.13
C VAL A 39 -9.10 0.90 -8.07
N ASN A 40 -9.67 2.04 -7.68
CA ASN A 40 -10.49 2.88 -8.56
C ASN A 40 -9.78 4.21 -8.82
N VAL A 41 -9.62 4.51 -10.10
CA VAL A 41 -9.08 5.78 -10.58
C VAL A 41 -10.24 6.62 -11.10
N GLY A 42 -10.44 7.80 -10.49
CA GLY A 42 -11.45 8.76 -10.89
C GLY A 42 -10.84 10.13 -11.16
N ALA A 43 -10.88 10.61 -12.40
CA ALA A 43 -10.38 11.94 -12.73
C ALA A 43 -11.28 12.66 -13.73
N ASN A 44 -11.51 13.96 -13.48
CA ASN A 44 -12.11 14.86 -14.45
C ASN A 44 -10.99 15.49 -15.27
N LEU A 45 -11.06 15.27 -16.57
CA LEU A 45 -10.08 15.80 -17.50
C LEU A 45 -10.53 17.17 -17.99
N ASN A 46 -9.59 18.11 -18.11
CA ASN A 46 -9.80 19.34 -18.85
C ASN A 46 -8.80 19.41 -20.01
N PHE A 47 -9.31 19.69 -21.20
CA PHE A 47 -8.52 19.82 -22.40
C PHE A 47 -8.46 21.29 -22.79
N ASP A 48 -7.27 21.90 -22.68
CA ASP A 48 -7.01 23.19 -23.32
C ASP A 48 -6.32 22.92 -24.65
N CYS A 49 -7.11 22.90 -25.72
CA CYS A 49 -6.65 22.63 -27.07
C CYS A 49 -6.28 23.90 -27.83
N SER A 50 -5.67 24.87 -27.15
CA SER A 50 -5.17 26.09 -27.78
C SER A 50 -4.26 25.80 -28.97
N ASN A 51 -4.37 26.67 -29.99
CA ASN A 51 -3.54 26.61 -31.18
C ASN A 51 -2.10 27.11 -30.96
N SER A 52 -1.76 27.60 -29.77
CA SER A 52 -0.40 27.96 -29.35
C SER A 52 -0.37 28.14 -27.83
N PRO A 53 0.50 27.46 -27.06
CA PRO A 53 1.65 26.60 -27.45
C PRO A 53 1.30 25.15 -27.81
N GLY A 54 0.06 24.71 -27.61
CA GLY A 54 -0.45 23.42 -28.07
C GLY A 54 -1.49 22.79 -27.16
N PRO A 55 -1.98 21.56 -27.46
CA PRO A 55 -2.97 20.93 -26.62
C PRO A 55 -2.36 20.53 -25.27
N VAL A 56 -2.86 21.16 -24.21
CA VAL A 56 -2.59 20.83 -22.83
C VAL A 56 -3.71 19.94 -22.31
N ILE A 57 -3.34 18.85 -21.65
CA ILE A 57 -4.28 18.08 -20.84
C ILE A 57 -3.94 18.33 -19.38
N SER A 58 -4.84 19.03 -18.71
CA SER A 58 -4.84 18.99 -17.26
C SER A 58 -5.66 17.78 -16.84
N LEU A 59 -5.02 16.87 -16.11
CA LEU A 59 -5.67 15.72 -15.49
C LEU A 59 -6.55 16.12 -14.28
N GLY A 60 -6.70 17.44 -14.02
CA GLY A 60 -7.55 18.01 -12.98
C GLY A 60 -7.19 17.58 -11.56
N ASP A 61 -8.15 17.69 -10.64
CA ASP A 61 -8.05 17.23 -9.24
C ASP A 61 -8.37 15.74 -9.10
N GLY A 62 -7.86 14.90 -10.01
CA GLY A 62 -8.12 13.47 -10.00
C GLY A 62 -7.81 12.81 -8.64
N VAL A 63 -8.54 11.75 -8.32
CA VAL A 63 -8.35 10.95 -7.11
C VAL A 63 -8.18 9.47 -7.46
N ILE A 64 -7.27 8.82 -6.74
CA ILE A 64 -7.10 7.37 -6.77
C ILE A 64 -7.54 6.85 -5.40
N ARG A 65 -8.52 5.96 -5.42
CA ARG A 65 -9.02 5.27 -4.24
C ARG A 65 -8.46 3.86 -4.26
N LEU A 66 -7.59 3.57 -3.31
CA LEU A 66 -7.18 2.21 -3.02
C LEU A 66 -8.30 1.54 -2.20
N GLY A 67 -8.50 0.25 -2.40
CA GLY A 67 -9.43 -0.55 -1.62
C GLY A 67 -9.12 -0.46 -0.12
N GLU A 68 -10.11 -0.78 0.70
CA GLU A 68 -9.94 -0.82 2.14
C GLU A 68 -9.07 -2.03 2.53
N ILE A 69 -8.06 -1.77 3.36
CA ILE A 69 -7.23 -2.82 3.93
C ILE A 69 -7.60 -2.92 5.39
N GLY A 70 -7.90 -4.14 5.82
CA GLY A 70 -8.21 -4.44 7.20
C GLY A 70 -7.17 -5.32 7.86
N ALA A 71 -7.36 -5.49 9.15
CA ALA A 71 -6.68 -6.44 10.00
C ALA A 71 -7.64 -6.97 11.05
N GLU A 72 -7.42 -8.20 11.49
CA GLU A 72 -8.15 -8.82 12.59
C GLU A 72 -7.17 -9.51 13.53
N ILE A 73 -7.45 -9.37 14.83
CA ILE A 73 -6.75 -10.10 15.90
C ILE A 73 -7.69 -11.13 16.49
N THR A 74 -7.26 -12.38 16.57
CA THR A 74 -8.02 -13.45 17.24
C THR A 74 -7.32 -13.87 18.51
N LEU A 75 -8.07 -13.93 19.61
CA LEU A 75 -7.61 -14.47 20.89
C LEU A 75 -8.22 -15.84 21.12
N SER A 76 -7.40 -16.85 21.44
CA SER A 76 -7.92 -18.18 21.76
C SER A 76 -7.17 -18.88 22.90
N ASN A 77 -7.89 -19.58 23.76
CA ASN A 77 -7.27 -20.34 24.85
C ASN A 77 -6.89 -21.78 24.45
N ASN A 78 -7.26 -22.25 23.25
CA ASN A 78 -6.87 -23.58 22.76
C ASN A 78 -6.64 -23.61 21.24
N VAL A 79 -5.92 -24.63 20.77
CA VAL A 79 -5.55 -24.77 19.34
C VAL A 79 -6.76 -25.13 18.47
N LYS A 80 -7.80 -25.71 19.07
CA LYS A 80 -9.04 -26.07 18.37
C LYS A 80 -9.98 -24.88 18.17
N LEU A 81 -9.65 -23.71 18.73
CA LEU A 81 -10.41 -22.47 18.69
C LEU A 81 -11.85 -22.62 19.26
N THR A 82 -12.07 -23.56 20.21
CA THR A 82 -13.41 -23.75 20.81
C THR A 82 -13.77 -22.72 21.88
N HIS A 83 -12.78 -21.92 22.28
CA HIS A 83 -12.92 -20.76 23.14
C HIS A 83 -12.07 -19.65 22.53
N SER A 84 -12.58 -19.03 21.46
CA SER A 84 -12.02 -17.86 20.80
C SER A 84 -13.00 -16.69 20.86
N THR A 85 -12.50 -15.48 20.60
CA THR A 85 -13.36 -14.39 20.11
C THR A 85 -13.97 -14.82 18.77
N ASP A 86 -15.18 -14.35 18.47
CA ASP A 86 -15.83 -14.64 17.21
C ASP A 86 -15.15 -13.85 16.07
N PRO A 87 -15.11 -14.39 14.83
CA PRO A 87 -14.61 -13.66 13.67
C PRO A 87 -15.30 -12.29 13.55
N GLY A 88 -14.50 -11.24 13.39
CA GLY A 88 -14.98 -9.85 13.31
C GLY A 88 -15.05 -9.07 14.65
N ASP A 89 -14.92 -9.73 15.81
CA ASP A 89 -14.99 -9.07 17.13
C ASP A 89 -13.92 -8.00 17.34
N ILE A 90 -12.71 -8.24 16.80
CA ILE A 90 -11.55 -7.35 16.94
C ILE A 90 -10.96 -7.10 15.55
N SER A 91 -11.62 -6.23 14.79
CA SER A 91 -11.17 -5.85 13.45
C SER A 91 -11.02 -4.35 13.28
N ILE A 92 -10.04 -3.96 12.48
CA ILE A 92 -9.82 -2.58 12.06
C ILE A 92 -9.50 -2.49 10.60
N SER A 93 -9.72 -1.30 10.07
CA SER A 93 -9.50 -0.99 8.68
C SER A 93 -8.87 0.37 8.49
N ALA A 94 -8.19 0.51 7.36
CA ALA A 94 -7.66 1.75 6.86
C ALA A 94 -7.92 1.84 5.35
N ALA A 95 -8.28 3.04 4.90
CA ALA A 95 -8.42 3.38 3.49
C ALA A 95 -7.31 4.36 3.10
N VAL A 96 -6.74 4.17 1.91
CA VAL A 96 -5.71 5.05 1.38
C VAL A 96 -6.24 5.81 0.16
N LEU A 97 -6.14 7.13 0.21
CA LEU A 97 -6.51 8.03 -0.89
C LEU A 97 -5.25 8.72 -1.41
N LEU A 98 -4.97 8.55 -2.70
CA LEU A 98 -3.88 9.24 -3.38
C LEU A 98 -4.47 10.31 -4.31
N LYS A 99 -3.80 11.46 -4.40
CA LYS A 99 -4.15 12.52 -5.35
C LYS A 99 -3.19 12.48 -6.52
N PHE A 100 -3.70 12.76 -7.71
CA PHE A 100 -2.86 13.02 -8.87
C PHE A 100 -2.12 14.35 -8.69
N GLY A 101 -0.92 14.45 -9.27
CA GLY A 101 -0.03 15.59 -9.06
C GLY A 101 0.48 16.29 -10.31
N THR A 102 -0.06 16.03 -11.51
CA THR A 102 0.61 16.47 -12.74
C THR A 102 -0.34 17.05 -13.80
N THR A 103 -0.02 18.26 -14.26
CA THR A 103 -0.49 18.79 -15.55
C THR A 103 0.43 18.28 -16.66
N VAL A 104 -0.14 17.80 -17.75
CA VAL A 104 0.61 17.28 -18.89
C VAL A 104 0.45 18.22 -20.08
N GLU A 105 1.54 18.88 -20.46
CA GLU A 105 1.58 19.75 -21.63
C GLU A 105 2.19 19.02 -22.83
N ILE A 106 1.49 19.00 -23.96
CA ILE A 106 2.05 18.53 -25.23
C ILE A 106 2.08 19.70 -26.22
N PRO A 107 3.26 20.11 -26.73
CA PRO A 107 3.35 21.18 -27.69
C PRO A 107 2.71 20.79 -29.03
N LYS A 108 2.14 21.78 -29.71
CA LYS A 108 1.47 21.62 -31.01
C LYS A 108 2.42 21.90 -32.16
N GLN A 109 2.51 20.92 -33.09
CA GLN A 109 2.99 21.00 -34.49
C GLN A 109 4.39 21.60 -34.75
N PRO A 110 4.98 21.49 -35.97
CA PRO A 110 4.77 20.53 -37.06
C PRO A 110 5.87 19.45 -37.02
N SER A 111 5.51 18.16 -36.90
CA SER A 111 6.38 17.02 -37.25
C SER A 111 7.87 17.11 -36.83
N ARG A 112 8.17 17.71 -35.68
CA ARG A 112 9.53 17.75 -35.12
C ARG A 112 9.59 16.81 -33.92
N PRO A 113 10.65 16.00 -33.81
CA PRO A 113 10.81 15.07 -32.70
C PRO A 113 10.97 15.81 -31.37
N ALA A 114 10.55 15.17 -30.28
CA ALA A 114 10.57 15.73 -28.92
C ALA A 114 11.92 16.34 -28.50
N ASN A 115 13.04 15.83 -29.02
CA ASN A 115 14.38 16.35 -28.78
C ASN A 115 14.57 17.81 -29.25
N TYR A 116 13.77 18.29 -30.21
CA TYR A 116 13.78 19.68 -30.65
C TYR A 116 13.24 20.64 -29.59
N TYR A 117 12.37 20.17 -28.70
CA TYR A 117 11.66 21.00 -27.71
C TYR A 117 12.20 20.86 -26.28
N GLY A 118 13.18 19.99 -26.03
CA GLY A 118 13.78 19.82 -24.69
C GLY A 118 12.79 19.34 -23.62
N SER A 119 11.79 18.57 -24.04
CA SER A 119 10.56 18.28 -23.29
C SER A 119 10.44 16.82 -22.84
N ASP A 120 9.66 16.56 -21.80
CA ASP A 120 9.46 15.26 -21.16
C ASP A 120 8.52 14.28 -21.92
N PHE A 121 8.21 14.54 -23.19
CA PHE A 121 7.38 13.66 -24.02
C PHE A 121 8.19 12.95 -25.10
N SER A 122 7.63 11.89 -25.70
CA SER A 122 8.21 11.22 -26.87
C SER A 122 7.28 11.32 -28.08
N GLY A 123 7.84 11.28 -29.30
CA GLY A 123 7.11 11.40 -30.56
C GLY A 123 7.27 12.76 -31.27
N THR A 124 6.34 13.08 -32.18
CA THR A 124 6.25 14.38 -32.86
C THR A 124 4.96 15.09 -32.50
N GLY A 125 4.97 16.41 -32.30
CA GLY A 125 3.76 17.17 -31.93
C GLY A 125 2.58 16.94 -32.88
N ILE A 126 1.38 16.79 -32.32
CA ILE A 126 0.19 16.35 -33.07
C ILE A 126 -0.65 17.52 -33.54
N GLY A 127 -0.91 17.56 -34.85
CA GLY A 127 -1.78 18.55 -35.47
C GLY A 127 -3.27 18.21 -35.38
N GLY A 128 -4.10 19.24 -35.52
CA GLY A 128 -5.56 19.08 -35.70
C GLY A 128 -6.32 18.73 -34.41
N ASN A 129 -7.27 17.81 -34.52
CA ASN A 129 -8.18 17.39 -33.43
C ASN A 129 -7.96 15.88 -33.10
N PRO A 130 -6.89 15.56 -32.35
CA PRO A 130 -6.51 14.18 -32.04
C PRO A 130 -7.54 13.45 -31.18
N ARG A 131 -7.51 12.13 -31.31
CA ARG A 131 -8.07 11.20 -30.33
C ARG A 131 -7.09 11.07 -29.18
N ILE A 132 -7.63 11.08 -27.98
CA ILE A 132 -6.86 11.01 -26.74
C ILE A 132 -7.23 9.70 -26.05
N TYR A 133 -6.23 8.93 -25.62
CA TYR A 133 -6.39 7.72 -24.84
C TYR A 133 -5.50 7.78 -23.61
N VAL A 134 -5.85 7.04 -22.57
CA VAL A 134 -4.96 6.71 -21.46
C VAL A 134 -4.76 5.21 -21.40
N GLU A 135 -3.51 4.78 -21.32
CA GLU A 135 -3.13 3.38 -21.12
C GLU A 135 -2.44 3.27 -19.76
N PHE A 136 -2.93 2.35 -18.92
CA PHE A 136 -2.27 2.02 -17.66
C PHE A 136 -1.35 0.82 -17.85
N TYR A 137 -0.23 0.82 -17.14
CA TYR A 137 0.70 -0.31 -17.13
C TYR A 137 1.45 -0.41 -15.80
N ASP A 138 1.77 -1.64 -15.43
CA ASP A 138 2.54 -1.96 -14.25
C ASP A 138 4.04 -1.63 -14.44
N GLN A 139 4.81 -1.81 -13.37
CA GLN A 139 6.27 -1.70 -13.38
C GLN A 139 7.00 -2.60 -14.42
N ASN A 140 6.35 -3.64 -14.93
CA ASN A 140 6.89 -4.52 -15.98
C ASN A 140 6.43 -4.12 -17.40
N GLY A 141 5.69 -3.03 -17.55
CA GLY A 141 5.15 -2.57 -18.83
C GLY A 141 3.93 -3.37 -19.32
N LYS A 142 3.24 -4.07 -18.43
CA LYS A 142 2.03 -4.85 -18.77
C LYS A 142 0.77 -4.11 -18.33
N PRO A 143 -0.33 -4.16 -19.10
CA PRO A 143 -1.59 -3.58 -18.65
C PRO A 143 -2.06 -4.25 -17.36
N PRO A 144 -2.61 -3.49 -16.39
CA PRO A 144 -3.18 -4.07 -15.18
C PRO A 144 -4.41 -4.91 -15.54
N LYS A 145 -4.84 -5.76 -14.61
CA LYS A 145 -6.06 -6.56 -14.78
C LYS A 145 -7.26 -5.85 -14.17
N ASP A 146 -8.39 -5.86 -14.86
CA ASP A 146 -9.68 -5.47 -14.31
C ASP A 146 -10.10 -6.41 -13.16
N LEU A 147 -11.20 -6.09 -12.48
CA LEU A 147 -11.73 -6.92 -11.38
C LEU A 147 -12.20 -8.32 -11.84
N SER A 148 -12.32 -8.55 -13.15
CA SER A 148 -12.64 -9.85 -13.76
C SER A 148 -11.39 -10.61 -14.26
N GLY A 149 -10.19 -10.03 -14.09
CA GLY A 149 -8.92 -10.63 -14.49
C GLY A 149 -8.47 -10.35 -15.93
N ASN A 150 -9.18 -9.51 -16.70
CA ASN A 150 -8.84 -9.16 -18.08
C ASN A 150 -7.90 -7.96 -18.15
N ALA A 151 -7.04 -7.90 -19.17
CA ALA A 151 -6.18 -6.74 -19.38
C ALA A 151 -6.99 -5.45 -19.62
N VAL A 152 -6.69 -4.39 -18.89
CA VAL A 152 -7.25 -3.06 -19.11
C VAL A 152 -6.56 -2.44 -20.33
N GLY A 153 -7.31 -2.32 -21.43
CA GLY A 153 -6.81 -1.67 -22.64
C GLY A 153 -6.76 -0.15 -22.53
N PRO A 154 -6.20 0.53 -23.56
CA PRO A 154 -6.24 1.99 -23.63
C PRO A 154 -7.69 2.50 -23.58
N LEU A 155 -7.97 3.35 -22.60
CA LEU A 155 -9.27 3.95 -22.40
C LEU A 155 -9.39 5.20 -23.26
N TYR A 156 -10.42 5.27 -24.08
CA TYR A 156 -10.68 6.44 -24.92
C TYR A 156 -11.21 7.60 -24.09
N LEU A 157 -10.49 8.73 -24.13
CA LEU A 157 -10.80 9.94 -23.36
C LEU A 157 -11.55 10.99 -24.17
N GLY A 158 -11.72 10.80 -25.47
CA GLY A 158 -12.41 11.74 -26.34
C GLY A 158 -11.49 12.43 -27.33
N ARG A 159 -11.90 13.63 -27.75
CA ARG A 159 -11.19 14.42 -28.76
C ARG A 159 -10.95 15.83 -28.24
N CYS A 160 -9.80 16.37 -28.62
CA CYS A 160 -9.31 17.67 -28.17
C CYS A 160 -10.39 18.78 -28.19
N VAL A 161 -11.05 18.98 -29.33
CA VAL A 161 -12.03 20.08 -29.51
C VAL A 161 -13.43 19.71 -29.00
N GLN A 162 -13.73 18.43 -28.78
CA GLN A 162 -15.09 17.95 -28.49
C GLN A 162 -15.33 17.73 -26.99
N GLY A 163 -14.34 18.06 -26.15
CA GLY A 163 -14.41 17.91 -24.71
C GLY A 163 -13.88 16.57 -24.23
N ALA A 164 -13.61 16.54 -22.93
CA ALA A 164 -12.98 15.43 -22.26
C ALA A 164 -13.98 14.46 -21.65
N ALA A 165 -13.68 13.17 -21.74
CA ALA A 165 -14.33 12.16 -20.94
C ALA A 165 -13.75 12.16 -19.52
N LYS A 166 -14.54 11.65 -18.57
CA LYS A 166 -14.07 11.30 -17.24
C LYS A 166 -13.27 10.00 -17.33
N ILE A 167 -12.17 9.90 -16.59
CA ILE A 167 -11.54 8.62 -16.30
C ILE A 167 -12.29 8.00 -15.12
N ASP A 168 -12.82 6.81 -15.33
CA ASP A 168 -13.38 5.95 -14.28
C ASP A 168 -12.97 4.51 -14.59
N ALA A 169 -11.90 4.06 -13.95
CA ALA A 169 -11.29 2.77 -14.22
C ALA A 169 -11.03 2.01 -12.93
N SER A 170 -11.33 0.71 -12.93
CA SER A 170 -11.09 -0.16 -11.79
C SER A 170 -10.21 -1.33 -12.19
N PHE A 171 -9.18 -1.60 -11.40
CA PHE A 171 -8.21 -2.67 -11.65
C PHE A 171 -7.63 -3.21 -10.34
N LEU A 172 -6.85 -4.28 -10.45
CA LEU A 172 -6.14 -4.91 -9.34
C LEU A 172 -4.69 -4.45 -9.31
N GLU A 173 -4.28 -3.87 -8.18
CA GLU A 173 -2.89 -3.51 -7.89
C GLU A 173 -2.26 -4.57 -6.98
N ALA A 174 -1.05 -5.03 -7.29
CA ALA A 174 -0.35 -5.97 -6.42
C ALA A 174 0.26 -5.21 -5.23
N VAL A 175 0.03 -5.74 -4.04
CA VAL A 175 0.31 -5.06 -2.78
C VAL A 175 1.03 -6.00 -1.82
N ILE A 176 1.97 -5.44 -1.05
CA ILE A 176 2.54 -6.04 0.15
C ILE A 176 2.24 -5.12 1.32
N ALA A 177 1.37 -5.54 2.24
CA ALA A 177 1.14 -4.83 3.49
C ALA A 177 2.05 -5.40 4.58
N SER A 178 2.56 -4.53 5.44
CA SER A 178 3.30 -4.90 6.64
C SER A 178 2.83 -4.06 7.82
N THR A 179 2.75 -4.65 9.01
CA THR A 179 2.39 -3.93 10.25
C THR A 179 3.20 -4.47 11.43
N SER A 180 3.43 -3.63 12.44
CA SER A 180 3.95 -4.08 13.72
C SER A 180 2.80 -4.30 14.70
N VAL A 181 2.77 -5.48 15.32
CA VAL A 181 1.80 -5.85 16.35
C VAL A 181 2.51 -5.83 17.69
N PHE A 182 1.95 -5.06 18.63
CA PHE A 182 2.47 -4.90 19.97
C PHE A 182 1.43 -5.39 20.98
N VAL A 183 1.85 -6.26 21.88
CA VAL A 183 0.99 -6.75 22.96
C VAL A 183 1.58 -6.31 24.29
N ASP A 184 0.81 -5.55 25.05
CA ASP A 184 1.20 -5.17 26.41
C ASP A 184 0.93 -6.35 27.35
N SER A 185 1.99 -7.10 27.65
CA SER A 185 1.96 -8.33 28.45
C SER A 185 1.73 -8.08 29.95
N GLY A 186 1.71 -6.81 30.40
CA GLY A 186 1.62 -6.44 31.82
C GLY A 186 0.33 -6.86 32.52
N SER A 187 -0.72 -7.23 31.79
CA SER A 187 -2.04 -7.53 32.36
C SER A 187 -2.81 -8.61 31.61
N CYS A 188 -2.22 -9.79 31.33
CA CYS A 188 -2.95 -11.00 30.91
C CYS A 188 -3.95 -11.54 31.98
N SER A 189 -4.42 -10.66 32.86
CA SER A 189 -5.56 -10.83 33.74
C SER A 189 -6.83 -11.08 32.93
N ASN A 190 -7.80 -11.77 33.52
CA ASN A 190 -9.10 -11.97 32.90
C ASN A 190 -9.95 -10.69 32.86
N ASN A 191 -9.56 -9.63 33.58
CA ASN A 191 -10.22 -8.32 33.55
C ASN A 191 -9.38 -7.22 34.27
N PRO A 192 -9.20 -6.02 33.69
CA PRO A 192 -9.21 -5.75 32.26
C PRO A 192 -8.05 -6.52 31.60
N GLY A 193 -8.32 -7.14 30.45
CA GLY A 193 -7.35 -7.94 29.70
C GLY A 193 -6.16 -7.13 29.16
N PRO A 194 -5.19 -7.78 28.50
CA PRO A 194 -4.05 -7.11 27.89
C PRO A 194 -4.51 -6.16 26.79
N TRP A 195 -3.78 -5.06 26.60
CA TRP A 195 -4.00 -4.18 25.45
C TRP A 195 -3.18 -4.66 24.27
N ILE A 196 -3.82 -4.74 23.09
CA ILE A 196 -3.14 -5.02 21.84
C ILE A 196 -3.16 -3.77 20.98
N TYR A 197 -1.98 -3.35 20.57
CA TYR A 197 -1.75 -2.19 19.75
C TYR A 197 -1.27 -2.66 18.39
N LEU A 198 -1.92 -2.14 17.37
CA LEU A 198 -1.44 -2.20 16.00
C LEU A 198 -0.85 -0.83 15.72
N ASP A 199 0.45 -0.76 15.50
CA ASP A 199 1.15 0.49 15.28
C ASP A 199 1.92 0.44 13.96
N ASN A 200 1.87 1.55 13.23
CA ASN A 200 2.58 1.80 12.00
C ASN A 200 2.56 0.65 10.98
N GLY A 201 1.54 0.66 10.12
CA GLY A 201 1.54 -0.15 8.91
C GLY A 201 2.32 0.53 7.79
N ASN A 202 2.92 -0.25 6.90
CA ASN A 202 3.41 0.21 5.61
C ASN A 202 2.74 -0.59 4.49
N LEU A 203 2.32 0.13 3.46
CA LEU A 203 1.81 -0.43 2.22
C LEU A 203 2.85 -0.27 1.13
N PHE A 204 3.30 -1.36 0.52
CA PHE A 204 4.15 -1.34 -0.66
C PHE A 204 3.32 -1.77 -1.86
N LEU A 205 3.19 -0.87 -2.84
CA LEU A 205 2.45 -1.11 -4.07
C LEU A 205 3.44 -1.48 -5.18
N SER A 206 3.01 -2.32 -6.13
CA SER A 206 3.82 -2.58 -7.33
C SER A 206 4.07 -1.32 -8.16
N GLY A 207 3.23 -0.31 -7.97
CA GLY A 207 3.27 0.93 -8.69
C GLY A 207 2.56 0.80 -10.03
N LEU A 208 1.93 1.89 -10.42
CA LEU A 208 1.19 1.99 -11.66
C LEU A 208 1.62 3.24 -12.40
N LYS A 209 1.90 3.09 -13.68
CA LYS A 209 2.17 4.19 -14.60
C LYS A 209 1.00 4.33 -15.57
N ALA A 210 0.82 5.55 -16.05
CA ALA A 210 -0.09 5.82 -17.14
C ALA A 210 0.67 6.49 -18.27
N ARG A 211 0.22 6.19 -19.49
CA ARG A 211 0.60 6.86 -20.72
C ARG A 211 -0.60 7.57 -21.29
N VAL A 212 -0.51 8.87 -21.48
CA VAL A 212 -1.46 9.56 -22.35
C VAL A 212 -0.98 9.40 -23.79
N ILE A 213 -1.88 8.91 -24.64
CA ILE A 213 -1.64 8.71 -26.07
C ILE A 213 -2.51 9.68 -26.84
N PHE A 214 -1.87 10.46 -27.69
CA PHE A 214 -2.56 11.30 -28.64
C PHE A 214 -2.33 10.73 -30.03
N THR A 215 -3.39 10.55 -30.80
CA THR A 215 -3.28 10.00 -32.15
C THR A 215 -4.37 10.53 -33.08
N ASN A 216 -4.04 10.72 -34.36
CA ASN A 216 -5.02 10.95 -35.41
C ASN A 216 -5.47 9.65 -36.10
N ASN A 217 -4.87 8.50 -35.75
CA ASN A 217 -5.14 7.21 -36.35
C ASN A 217 -6.13 6.38 -35.51
N ALA A 218 -7.35 6.21 -36.01
CA ALA A 218 -8.39 5.44 -35.32
C ALA A 218 -8.09 3.93 -35.20
N LYS A 219 -7.28 3.39 -36.11
CA LYS A 219 -7.06 1.94 -36.25
C LYS A 219 -5.69 1.48 -35.74
N PHE A 220 -4.85 2.40 -35.28
CA PHE A 220 -3.45 2.13 -34.89
C PHE A 220 -2.59 1.42 -35.96
N THR A 221 -3.04 1.35 -37.22
CA THR A 221 -2.39 0.58 -38.31
C THR A 221 -1.12 1.22 -38.89
N HIS A 222 -0.79 2.44 -38.48
CA HIS A 222 0.43 3.16 -38.80
C HIS A 222 0.96 3.80 -37.51
N ALA A 223 1.25 2.98 -36.51
CA ALA A 223 1.91 3.44 -35.29
C ALA A 223 3.41 3.61 -35.59
N ALA A 224 3.93 4.83 -35.48
CA ALA A 224 5.31 5.14 -35.02
C ALA A 224 5.78 6.57 -35.33
N SER A 225 5.36 7.24 -36.41
CA SER A 225 5.99 8.52 -36.82
C SER A 225 5.24 9.79 -36.45
N GLY A 226 4.03 9.71 -35.88
CA GLY A 226 3.16 10.87 -35.66
C GLY A 226 2.40 10.91 -34.33
N ASP A 227 2.53 9.90 -33.47
CA ASP A 227 1.87 9.85 -32.17
C ASP A 227 2.77 10.47 -31.09
N ALA A 228 2.17 11.01 -30.05
CA ALA A 228 2.85 11.64 -28.92
C ALA A 228 2.42 10.94 -27.63
N PHE A 229 3.41 10.66 -26.80
CA PHE A 229 3.24 9.91 -25.57
C PHE A 229 3.83 10.68 -24.41
N VAL A 230 3.08 10.74 -23.32
CA VAL A 230 3.56 11.23 -22.03
C VAL A 230 3.29 10.17 -20.98
N ASP A 231 4.36 9.78 -20.30
CA ASP A 231 4.33 8.84 -19.20
C ASP A 231 4.37 9.57 -17.86
N PHE A 232 3.57 9.13 -16.91
CA PHE A 232 3.60 9.63 -15.54
C PHE A 232 3.25 8.53 -14.55
N GLU A 233 3.69 8.70 -13.30
CA GLU A 233 3.39 7.79 -12.21
C GLU A 233 2.01 8.11 -11.63
N VAL A 234 1.15 7.10 -11.54
CA VAL A 234 -0.24 7.19 -11.07
C VAL A 234 -0.28 6.75 -9.61
N VAL A 235 0.18 5.52 -9.37
CA VAL A 235 0.34 4.96 -8.03
C VAL A 235 1.82 4.81 -7.81
N PRO A 236 2.43 5.56 -6.88
CA PRO A 236 3.84 5.36 -6.63
C PRO A 236 4.09 4.04 -5.93
N GLY A 237 5.21 3.39 -6.26
CA GLY A 237 5.60 2.11 -5.66
C GLY A 237 6.30 2.25 -4.31
N ASN A 238 6.34 3.45 -3.72
CA ASN A 238 7.01 3.71 -2.45
C ASN A 238 6.12 3.28 -1.27
N GLY A 239 6.73 2.99 -0.13
CA GLY A 239 5.99 2.60 1.08
C GLY A 239 5.08 3.73 1.55
N PHE A 240 3.78 3.46 1.74
CA PHE A 240 2.82 4.40 2.31
C PHE A 240 2.53 4.04 3.77
N PRO A 241 2.63 5.01 4.70
CA PRO A 241 2.23 4.76 6.08
C PRO A 241 0.72 4.52 6.15
N ILE A 242 0.32 3.51 6.90
CA ILE A 242 -1.06 3.21 7.26
C ILE A 242 -1.21 3.38 8.77
N THR A 243 -2.18 4.21 9.17
CA THR A 243 -2.54 4.39 10.57
C THR A 243 -3.62 3.40 10.97
N TRP A 244 -3.29 2.53 11.92
CA TRP A 244 -4.21 1.57 12.50
C TRP A 244 -4.79 2.11 13.82
N PRO A 245 -6.12 2.09 14.03
CA PRO A 245 -6.66 2.45 15.33
C PRO A 245 -6.29 1.42 16.40
N LYS A 246 -6.09 1.89 17.62
CA LYS A 246 -5.89 1.04 18.80
C LYS A 246 -7.12 0.14 19.00
N GLN A 247 -6.91 -1.16 19.23
CA GLN A 247 -8.00 -2.08 19.56
C GLN A 247 -8.51 -1.84 21.00
N PRO A 248 -9.83 -1.69 21.22
CA PRO A 248 -10.41 -1.75 22.56
C PRO A 248 -10.52 -3.20 23.06
N VAL A 249 -10.45 -3.37 24.39
CA VAL A 249 -10.47 -4.65 25.14
C VAL A 249 -11.86 -5.33 25.21
N LEU A 250 -12.66 -5.30 24.14
CA LEU A 250 -14.02 -5.89 24.15
C LEU A 250 -13.96 -7.43 24.30
N GLY A 251 -13.95 -7.92 25.55
CA GLY A 251 -14.20 -9.32 25.90
C GLY A 251 -13.11 -10.30 25.44
N GLY A 252 -12.14 -10.58 26.31
CA GLY A 252 -11.10 -11.58 26.03
C GLY A 252 -11.47 -12.99 26.48
N VAL A 253 -10.91 -13.99 25.83
CA VAL A 253 -10.90 -15.37 26.34
C VAL A 253 -9.97 -15.44 27.56
N GLY A 254 -10.52 -15.69 28.75
CA GLY A 254 -9.76 -15.61 30.00
C GLY A 254 -8.52 -16.51 30.06
N GLY A 255 -7.52 -16.12 30.86
CA GLY A 255 -6.28 -16.87 31.05
C GLY A 255 -5.11 -16.31 30.24
N ASN A 256 -4.25 -17.20 29.71
CA ASN A 256 -3.10 -16.83 28.88
C ASN A 256 -3.37 -17.19 27.40
N PRO A 257 -4.11 -16.36 26.67
CA PRO A 257 -4.54 -16.67 25.31
C PRO A 257 -3.36 -16.69 24.33
N ARG A 258 -3.58 -17.44 23.27
CA ARG A 258 -2.85 -17.38 22.01
C ARG A 258 -3.34 -16.18 21.21
N VAL A 259 -2.42 -15.42 20.64
CA VAL A 259 -2.70 -14.25 19.82
C VAL A 259 -2.42 -14.60 18.36
N TYR A 260 -3.39 -14.36 17.50
CA TYR A 260 -3.27 -14.51 16.05
C TYR A 260 -3.59 -13.18 15.37
N TYR A 261 -2.98 -12.97 14.21
CA TYR A 261 -3.20 -11.79 13.38
C TYR A 261 -3.41 -12.20 11.92
N ILE A 262 -4.39 -11.59 11.26
CA ILE A 262 -4.64 -11.78 9.84
C ILE A 262 -4.98 -10.44 9.17
N PHE A 263 -4.46 -10.21 7.97
CA PHE A 263 -4.87 -9.07 7.14
C PHE A 263 -6.22 -9.37 6.49
N LYS A 264 -6.98 -8.31 6.17
CA LYS A 264 -8.19 -8.37 5.36
C LYS A 264 -8.07 -7.46 4.14
N ASN A 265 -8.68 -7.87 3.04
CA ASN A 265 -8.88 -7.08 1.84
C ASN A 265 -10.38 -6.80 1.73
N GLY A 266 -10.82 -5.61 2.12
CA GLY A 266 -12.21 -5.39 2.52
C GLY A 266 -12.62 -6.35 3.64
N ASP A 267 -13.66 -7.14 3.39
CA ASP A 267 -14.18 -8.12 4.35
C ASP A 267 -13.53 -9.52 4.23
N GLU A 268 -12.69 -9.75 3.21
CA GLU A 268 -12.09 -11.06 2.96
C GLU A 268 -10.75 -11.23 3.68
N TYR A 269 -10.55 -12.39 4.32
CA TYR A 269 -9.25 -12.73 4.93
C TYR A 269 -8.17 -12.96 3.88
N VAL A 270 -7.02 -12.30 4.06
CA VAL A 270 -5.81 -12.55 3.29
C VAL A 270 -5.08 -13.74 3.90
N GLY A 271 -5.58 -14.94 3.57
CA GLY A 271 -5.08 -16.21 4.09
C GLY A 271 -6.17 -17.02 4.79
N THR A 272 -5.77 -18.01 5.57
CA THR A 272 -6.70 -18.88 6.30
C THR A 272 -6.81 -18.41 7.75
N TRP A 273 -8.04 -18.14 8.20
CA TRP A 273 -8.33 -17.84 9.60
C TRP A 273 -7.83 -18.97 10.52
N PRO A 274 -7.21 -18.67 11.69
CA PRO A 274 -7.10 -17.36 12.34
C PRO A 274 -5.87 -16.52 11.93
N GLY A 275 -5.10 -16.98 10.95
CA GLY A 275 -3.90 -16.28 10.46
C GLY A 275 -2.61 -16.61 11.19
N GLN A 276 -1.68 -15.67 11.20
CA GLN A 276 -0.34 -15.83 11.74
C GLN A 276 -0.39 -15.87 13.27
N TYR A 277 0.17 -16.94 13.84
CA TYR A 277 0.34 -17.06 15.28
C TYR A 277 1.51 -16.18 15.74
N LEU A 278 1.22 -15.23 16.64
CA LEU A 278 2.22 -14.31 17.18
C LEU A 278 2.85 -14.88 18.45
N GLY A 279 2.05 -15.52 19.30
CA GLY A 279 2.55 -16.11 20.55
C GLY A 279 1.49 -16.16 21.63
N ARG A 280 1.93 -16.25 22.89
CA ARG A 280 1.04 -16.23 24.05
C ARG A 280 1.15 -14.92 24.79
N CYS A 281 0.05 -14.43 25.34
CA CYS A 281 -0.01 -13.14 26.04
C CYS A 281 1.14 -12.86 27.03
N ILE A 282 1.54 -13.83 27.87
CA ILE A 282 2.66 -13.66 28.84
C ILE A 282 4.04 -14.13 28.32
N LYS A 283 4.12 -14.63 27.08
CA LYS A 283 5.31 -15.24 26.45
C LYS A 283 5.25 -15.03 24.94
N LEU A 284 5.32 -13.77 24.52
CA LEU A 284 5.65 -13.42 23.15
C LEU A 284 7.17 -13.23 23.07
#